data_AF-A0A7W7LFK0-F1
#
_entry.id   AF-A0A7W7LFK0-F1
#
_cell.length_a   1.000
_cell.length_b   1.000
_cell.length_c   1.000
_cell.angle_alpha   90.00
_cell.angle_beta   90.00
_cell.angle_gamma   90.00
#
_symmetry.space_group_name_H-M   'P 1'
#
loop_
_entity.id
_entity.type
_entity.pdbx_description
1 polymer ?
#
loop_
_entity_poly.entity_id
_entity_poly.type
_entity_poly.pdbx_seq_one_letter_code
_entity_poly.pdbx_strand_id
1 'polypeptide(L)' 'MTWKDAMDWDCQHCPTENPPDAENCRSCGQPWASRPVPLVEPCD' A
#
# COMPACT_ATOMS: atom_id res chain seq x y z
N MET A 1 1.41 -19.45 -7.99
CA MET A 1 0.73 -18.41 -7.19
C MET A 1 1.25 -17.04 -7.60
N THR A 2 0.55 -16.32 -8.47
CA THR A 2 0.82 -14.91 -8.78
C THR A 2 0.06 -14.05 -7.79
N TRP A 3 0.68 -13.77 -6.65
CA TRP A 3 0.22 -12.75 -5.69
C TRP A 3 0.51 -11.39 -6.33
N LYS A 4 -0.35 -10.97 -7.25
CA LYS A 4 -0.16 -9.78 -8.10
C LYS A 4 -1.25 -8.75 -7.87
N ASP A 5 -1.72 -8.61 -6.63
CA ASP A 5 -2.69 -7.59 -6.26
C ASP A 5 -2.14 -6.67 -5.18
N ALA A 6 -0.87 -6.32 -5.33
CA ALA A 6 -0.30 -5.15 -4.72
C ALA A 6 -0.86 -3.95 -5.50
N MET A 7 -2.07 -3.50 -5.14
CA MET A 7 -2.74 -2.36 -5.79
C MET A 7 -2.05 -1.06 -5.37
N ASP A 8 -1.74 -0.21 -6.35
CA ASP A 8 -1.38 1.18 -6.08
C ASP A 8 -2.48 1.86 -5.24
N TRP A 9 -2.08 2.83 -4.42
CA TRP A 9 -2.99 3.52 -3.51
C TRP A 9 -2.95 5.03 -3.67
N ASP A 10 -4.13 5.64 -3.71
CA ASP A 10 -4.30 7.09 -3.73
C ASP A 10 -4.11 7.68 -2.33
N CYS A 11 -3.29 8.72 -2.24
CA CYS A 11 -3.13 9.45 -0.99
C CYS A 11 -4.40 10.23 -0.63
N GLN A 12 -4.88 10.05 0.61
CA GLN A 12 -6.06 10.79 1.09
C GLN A 12 -5.76 12.27 1.42
N HIS A 13 -4.49 12.67 1.40
CA HIS A 13 -4.03 14.01 1.74
C HIS A 13 -3.59 14.84 0.53
N CYS A 14 -3.27 14.19 -0.60
CA CYS A 14 -2.85 14.85 -1.84
C CYS A 14 -3.18 13.97 -3.05
N PRO A 15 -3.25 14.51 -4.29
CA PRO A 15 -3.67 13.75 -5.48
C PRO A 15 -2.54 12.84 -6.03
N THR A 16 -1.75 12.22 -5.17
CA THR A 16 -0.61 11.37 -5.56
C THR A 16 -0.98 9.90 -5.43
N GLU A 17 -0.81 9.17 -6.53
CA GLU A 17 -0.82 7.70 -6.54
C GLU A 17 0.53 7.17 -6.04
N ASN A 18 0.48 6.16 -5.17
CA ASN A 18 1.63 5.56 -4.53
C ASN A 18 1.68 4.06 -4.81
N PRO A 19 2.89 3.48 -4.94
CA PRO A 19 3.03 2.05 -5.13
C PRO A 19 2.57 1.27 -3.89
N PRO A 20 2.19 0.00 -4.04
CA PRO A 20 1.69 -0.82 -2.95
C PRO A 20 2.70 -1.06 -1.82
N ASP A 21 4.00 -0.94 -2.09
CA ASP A 21 5.05 -1.09 -1.09
C ASP A 21 5.37 0.23 -0.36
N ALA A 22 4.75 1.36 -0.76
CA ALA A 22 4.98 2.64 -0.12
C ALA A 22 4.26 2.73 1.24
N GLU A 23 5.04 2.81 2.31
CA GLU A 23 4.55 3.04 3.67
C GLU A 23 4.06 4.49 3.86
N ASN A 24 4.67 5.42 3.14
CA ASN A 24 4.38 6.84 3.15
C ASN A 24 4.19 7.36 1.73
N CYS A 25 3.34 8.37 1.58
CA CYS A 25 3.14 9.06 0.32
C CYS A 25 4.46 9.67 -0.17
N ARG A 26 4.87 9.33 -1.39
CA ARG A 26 6.12 9.80 -1.99
C ARG A 26 6.17 11.30 -2.26
N SER A 27 5.02 11.98 -2.24
CA SER A 27 4.93 13.42 -2.51
C SER A 27 4.78 14.26 -1.24
N CYS A 28 3.93 13.84 -0.29
CA CYS A 28 3.61 14.65 0.90
C CYS A 28 4.10 14.03 2.22
N GLY A 29 4.60 12.79 2.21
CA GLY A 29 5.15 12.09 3.37
C GLY A 29 4.10 11.49 4.33
N GLN A 30 2.80 11.68 4.09
CA GLN A 30 1.75 11.14 4.97
C GLN A 30 1.70 9.61 4.90
N PRO A 31 1.47 8.91 6.04
CA PRO A 31 1.44 7.46 6.08
C PRO A 31 0.23 6.88 5.36
N TRP A 32 0.36 5.66 4.83
CA TRP A 32 -0.77 4.92 4.27
C TRP A 32 -1.64 4.37 5.40
N ALA A 33 -2.84 4.94 5.58
CA ALA A 33 -3.75 4.61 6.68
C ALA A 33 -4.24 3.15 6.68
N SER A 34 -4.25 2.50 5.52
CA SER A 34 -4.75 1.14 5.34
C SER A 34 -3.83 0.36 4.42
N ARG A 35 -2.61 0.03 4.88
CA ARG A 35 -1.87 -1.06 4.23
C ARG A 35 -2.76 -2.30 4.30
N PRO A 36 -3.16 -2.92 3.18
CA PRO A 36 -3.69 -4.26 3.24
C PRO A 36 -2.57 -5.08 3.85
N VAL A 37 -2.81 -5.62 5.05
CA VAL A 37 -1.93 -6.62 5.61
C VAL A 37 -1.89 -7.70 4.54
N PRO A 38 -0.72 -8.04 3.95
CA PRO A 38 -0.65 -9.25 3.17
C PRO A 38 -1.21 -10.31 4.10
N LEU A 39 -2.30 -10.96 3.71
CA LEU A 39 -2.77 -12.16 4.37
C LEU A 39 -1.64 -13.17 4.16
N VAL A 40 -0.58 -13.03 4.96
CA VAL A 40 0.32 -14.12 5.26
C VAL A 40 -0.61 -15.09 5.96
N GLU A 41 -1.17 -16.00 5.19
CA GLU A 41 -1.67 -17.23 5.77
C GLU A 41 -0.51 -17.75 6.62
N PRO A 42 -0.71 -17.93 7.95
CA PRO A 42 0.32 -18.56 8.74
C PRO A 42 0.64 -19.89 8.07
N CYS A 43 1.92 -20.08 7.72
CA CYS A 43 2.42 -21.38 7.37
C CYS A 43 2.24 -22.30 8.60
N ASP A 44 1.64 -23.47 8.34
CA ASP A 44 1.27 -24.59 9.23
C ASP A 44 -0.11 -24.56 9.91
#